data_AF-A0A2G9V1L3-F1
#
_entry.id   AF-A0A2G9V1L3-F1
#
_cell.length_a   1.000
_cell.length_b   1.000
_cell.length_c   1.000
_cell.angle_alpha   90.00
_cell.angle_beta   90.00
_cell.angle_gamma   90.00
#
_symmetry.space_group_name_H-M   'P 1'
#
loop_
_entity.id
_entity.type
_entity.pdbx_description
1 polymer ?
#
loop_
_entity_poly.entity_id
_entity_poly.type
_entity_poly.pdbx_seq_one_letter_code
_entity_poly.pdbx_strand_id
1 'polypeptide(L)'
;MIELHVVLLENMLVFLTKHSDGNKLQLKTLEPSKETKWSPIMPLAPLIAKEKANDKRAFFLVFNSQYGAQIYELVAATATERKTWFKLISDQIENDKKHQTQGIEHCNFEVGTSSSLDSDGLAKVHVLTHPRLVHASEITVQQPTILEHAQPVLTPTERLRRSDDVIFQALLTKQTILAQFLPGDKKGRTEELEKLTELLGGLAVADLKQRDCKELAMSAIVHGNRLLDSINQGMNARKEADEANPGASLLVLDDVEKNLPSVPCYKLTAIAAPLMNHLKALMQVIQDQQTELNTVKQQLYHYKELAECSSRDRSVSEETLTECATDQQERKLMTKRQRTPSIQPVT
;
A
#
# COMPACT_ATOMS: atom_id res chain seq x y z
N MET A 1 -5.85 16.79 -38.20
CA MET A 1 -7.23 16.33 -37.95
C MET A 1 -7.26 15.70 -36.56
N ILE A 2 -8.27 15.97 -35.74
CA ILE A 2 -8.35 15.44 -34.38
C ILE A 2 -9.32 14.26 -34.38
N GLU A 3 -8.91 13.10 -33.83
CA GLU A 3 -9.81 11.97 -33.65
C GLU A 3 -10.74 12.23 -32.46
N LEU A 4 -12.04 12.29 -32.74
CA LEU A 4 -13.10 12.49 -31.76
C LEU A 4 -13.98 11.24 -31.69
N HIS A 5 -14.31 10.84 -30.47
CA HIS A 5 -15.46 9.99 -30.18
C HIS A 5 -16.61 10.90 -29.76
N VAL A 6 -17.74 10.81 -30.46
CA VAL A 6 -18.89 11.72 -30.29
C VAL A 6 -20.03 10.96 -29.62
N VAL A 7 -20.57 11.52 -28.54
CA VAL A 7 -21.71 10.96 -27.81
C VAL A 7 -22.88 11.95 -27.90
N LEU A 8 -23.99 11.51 -28.50
CA LEU A 8 -25.25 12.24 -28.52
C LEU A 8 -26.10 11.76 -27.34
N LEU A 9 -26.43 12.67 -26.42
CA LEU A 9 -27.33 12.46 -25.29
C LEU A 9 -28.65 13.19 -25.54
N GLU A 10 -29.57 13.14 -24.56
CA GLU A 10 -30.92 13.66 -24.72
C GLU A 10 -30.97 15.18 -24.95
N ASN A 11 -30.16 15.94 -24.23
CA ASN A 11 -30.12 17.42 -24.25
C ASN A 11 -28.72 18.00 -24.56
N MET A 12 -27.70 17.16 -24.77
CA MET A 12 -26.32 17.61 -25.04
C MET A 12 -25.56 16.69 -25.99
N LEU A 13 -24.58 17.27 -26.68
CA LEU A 13 -23.59 16.58 -27.50
C LEU A 13 -22.21 16.68 -26.83
N VAL A 14 -21.51 15.56 -26.70
CA VAL A 14 -20.20 15.48 -26.03
C VAL A 14 -19.12 15.02 -27.01
N PHE A 15 -18.00 15.73 -27.03
CA PHE A 15 -16.80 15.43 -27.79
C PHE A 15 -15.69 14.91 -26.88
N LEU A 16 -15.27 13.67 -27.11
CA LEU A 16 -14.16 13.06 -26.39
C LEU A 16 -12.98 12.90 -27.34
N THR A 17 -11.84 13.49 -27.00
CA THR A 17 -10.61 13.32 -27.78
C THR A 17 -10.00 11.94 -27.51
N LYS A 18 -9.64 11.21 -28.57
CA LYS A 18 -9.01 9.89 -28.47
C LYS A 18 -7.49 10.04 -28.29
N HIS A 19 -6.92 9.32 -27.32
CA HIS A 19 -5.46 9.29 -27.10
C HIS A 19 -4.74 8.49 -28.19
N SER A 20 -3.43 8.72 -28.35
CA SER A 20 -2.57 8.01 -29.33
C SER A 20 -2.71 6.49 -29.28
N ASP A 21 -2.89 5.95 -28.07
CA ASP A 21 -2.89 4.52 -27.78
C ASP A 21 -4.28 3.89 -27.96
N GLY A 22 -5.26 4.66 -28.46
CA GLY A 22 -6.63 4.23 -28.78
C GLY A 22 -7.55 3.92 -27.60
N ASN A 23 -6.98 3.51 -26.46
CA ASN A 23 -7.71 2.96 -25.31
C ASN A 23 -8.17 3.99 -24.27
N LYS A 24 -7.93 5.29 -24.50
CA LYS A 24 -8.31 6.37 -23.58
C LYS A 24 -9.06 7.47 -24.32
N LEU A 25 -10.18 7.88 -23.75
CA LEU A 25 -10.99 9.02 -24.17
C LEU A 25 -10.83 10.15 -23.16
N GLN A 26 -10.59 11.38 -23.64
CA GLN A 26 -10.38 12.57 -22.81
C GLN A 26 -11.41 13.65 -23.14
N LEU A 27 -12.22 14.00 -22.14
CA LEU A 27 -13.05 15.21 -22.15
C LEU A 27 -12.15 16.40 -21.77
N LYS A 28 -11.82 17.25 -22.74
CA LYS A 28 -11.02 18.47 -22.51
C LYS A 28 -11.38 19.55 -23.52
N THR A 29 -11.29 20.81 -23.10
CA THR A 29 -11.39 21.97 -23.99
C THR A 29 -10.42 21.82 -25.14
N LEU A 30 -10.91 21.97 -26.37
CA LEU A 30 -10.10 21.84 -27.55
C LEU A 30 -9.60 23.24 -27.96
N GLU A 31 -8.29 23.41 -28.06
CA GLU A 31 -7.67 24.70 -28.40
C GLU A 31 -6.99 24.61 -29.77
N PRO A 32 -7.73 24.73 -30.89
CA PRO A 32 -7.16 24.67 -32.23
C PRO A 32 -6.25 25.88 -32.56
N SER A 33 -6.33 26.97 -31.79
CA SER A 33 -5.42 28.12 -31.89
C SER A 33 -5.25 28.77 -30.51
N LYS A 34 -4.27 29.67 -30.36
CA LYS A 34 -4.06 30.45 -29.11
C LYS A 34 -5.24 31.37 -28.75
N GLU A 35 -6.11 31.66 -29.73
CA GLU A 35 -7.20 32.65 -29.61
C GLU A 35 -8.58 32.00 -29.66
N THR A 36 -8.67 30.68 -29.90
CA THR A 36 -9.94 29.98 -30.11
C THR A 36 -10.02 28.75 -29.21
N LYS A 37 -10.95 28.78 -28.24
CA LYS A 37 -11.24 27.65 -27.33
C LYS A 37 -12.61 27.06 -27.67
N TRP A 38 -12.65 25.77 -27.94
CA TRP A 38 -13.84 25.01 -28.33
C TRP A 38 -14.31 24.16 -27.16
N SER A 39 -15.61 24.26 -26.85
CA SER A 39 -16.23 23.50 -25.76
C SER A 39 -16.33 22.02 -26.14
N PRO A 40 -15.96 21.08 -25.26
CA PRO A 40 -16.15 19.66 -25.49
C PRO A 40 -17.58 19.18 -25.20
N ILE A 41 -18.44 20.06 -24.65
CA ILE A 41 -19.85 19.81 -24.40
C ILE A 41 -20.66 20.93 -25.05
N MET A 42 -21.70 20.59 -25.80
CA MET A 42 -22.64 21.55 -26.37
C MET A 42 -24.09 21.17 -26.03
N PRO A 43 -24.89 22.06 -25.43
CA PRO A 43 -26.34 21.83 -25.28
C PRO A 43 -27.02 21.82 -26.65
N LEU A 44 -28.04 20.98 -26.83
CA LEU A 44 -28.70 20.77 -28.13
C LEU A 44 -29.71 21.88 -28.48
N ALA A 45 -30.48 22.40 -27.52
CA ALA A 45 -31.46 23.45 -27.76
C ALA A 45 -30.93 24.68 -28.56
N PRO A 46 -29.77 25.28 -28.25
CA PRO A 46 -29.20 26.38 -29.04
C PRO A 46 -28.39 25.93 -30.27
N LEU A 47 -28.26 24.62 -30.52
CA LEU A 47 -27.43 24.07 -31.57
C LEU A 47 -28.15 24.09 -32.94
N ILE A 48 -27.36 24.29 -34.01
CA ILE A 48 -27.85 24.29 -35.40
C ILE A 48 -26.94 23.39 -36.24
N ALA A 49 -27.49 22.32 -36.80
CA ALA A 49 -26.79 21.48 -37.77
C ALA A 49 -27.02 21.98 -39.21
N LYS A 50 -25.98 21.98 -40.05
CA LYS A 50 -26.06 22.29 -41.50
C LYS A 50 -25.20 21.34 -42.32
N GLU A 51 -25.70 20.82 -43.44
CA GLU A 51 -24.88 20.02 -44.37
C GLU A 51 -23.78 20.87 -45.03
N LYS A 52 -22.60 20.29 -45.29
CA LYS A 52 -21.51 20.95 -46.02
C LYS A 52 -21.64 20.69 -47.53
N ALA A 53 -21.97 21.74 -48.29
CA ALA A 53 -22.30 21.61 -49.72
C ALA A 53 -21.15 21.05 -50.59
N ASN A 54 -19.89 21.30 -50.22
CA ASN A 54 -18.70 20.87 -50.97
C ASN A 54 -18.02 19.59 -50.44
N ASP A 55 -18.50 18.98 -49.35
CA ASP A 55 -18.06 17.66 -48.90
C ASP A 55 -19.22 16.83 -48.35
N LYS A 56 -19.58 15.77 -49.08
CA LYS A 56 -20.69 14.86 -48.76
C LYS A 56 -20.47 14.05 -47.47
N ARG A 57 -19.23 13.99 -46.95
CA ARG A 57 -18.84 13.33 -45.70
C ARG A 57 -18.74 14.28 -44.50
N ALA A 58 -19.00 15.57 -44.69
CA ALA A 58 -18.90 16.57 -43.64
C ALA A 58 -20.22 17.32 -43.38
N PHE A 59 -20.33 17.90 -42.19
CA PHE A 59 -21.39 18.81 -41.79
C PHE A 59 -20.88 19.80 -40.75
N PHE A 60 -21.60 20.91 -40.59
CA PHE A 60 -21.31 21.93 -39.61
C PHE A 60 -22.29 21.85 -38.44
N LEU A 61 -21.77 22.06 -37.24
CA LEU A 61 -22.56 22.42 -36.06
C LEU A 61 -22.23 23.86 -35.69
N VAL A 62 -23.26 24.69 -35.57
CA VAL A 62 -23.14 26.10 -35.18
C VAL A 62 -23.78 26.28 -33.82
N PHE A 63 -22.99 26.77 -32.87
CA PHE A 63 -23.42 27.10 -31.51
C PHE A 63 -23.13 28.58 -31.26
N ASN A 64 -24.16 29.36 -30.94
CA ASN A 64 -23.99 30.79 -30.66
C ASN A 64 -23.81 30.99 -29.14
N SER A 65 -22.57 31.24 -28.71
CA SER A 65 -22.23 31.49 -27.32
C SER A 65 -22.25 32.99 -27.01
N GLN A 66 -22.24 33.36 -25.73
CA GLN A 66 -22.05 34.75 -25.28
C GLN A 66 -20.71 35.35 -25.74
N TYR A 67 -19.73 34.50 -26.08
CA TYR A 67 -18.43 34.89 -26.64
C TYR A 67 -18.38 34.86 -28.18
N GLY A 68 -19.53 34.69 -28.85
CA GLY A 68 -19.67 34.66 -30.30
C GLY A 68 -20.02 33.28 -30.88
N ALA A 69 -20.22 33.25 -32.20
CA ALA A 69 -20.60 32.05 -32.93
C ALA A 69 -19.42 31.08 -33.10
N GLN A 70 -19.54 29.88 -32.52
CA GLN A 70 -18.61 28.78 -32.72
C GLN A 70 -19.13 27.84 -33.81
N ILE A 71 -18.27 27.50 -34.78
CA ILE A 71 -18.60 26.63 -35.91
C ILE A 71 -17.65 25.43 -35.90
N TYR A 72 -18.23 24.26 -35.66
CA TYR A 72 -17.53 22.97 -35.63
C TYR A 72 -17.74 22.27 -36.96
N GLU A 73 -16.66 21.91 -37.66
CA GLU A 73 -16.73 21.03 -38.83
C GLU A 73 -16.50 19.58 -38.40
N LEU A 74 -17.51 18.74 -38.60
CA LEU A 74 -17.44 17.31 -38.31
C LEU A 74 -17.41 16.52 -39.62
N VAL A 75 -16.43 15.61 -39.75
CA VAL A 75 -16.25 14.75 -40.92
C VAL A 75 -16.36 13.30 -40.47
N ALA A 76 -17.31 12.55 -41.05
CA ALA A 76 -17.45 11.11 -40.80
C ALA A 76 -16.58 10.30 -41.78
N ALA A 77 -16.34 9.03 -41.49
CA ALA A 77 -15.57 8.15 -42.37
C ALA A 77 -16.26 7.99 -43.74
N THR A 78 -17.58 7.79 -43.75
CA THR A 78 -18.41 7.66 -44.96
C THR A 78 -19.53 8.72 -45.06
N ALA A 79 -20.01 8.94 -46.29
CA ALA A 79 -21.15 9.82 -46.53
C ALA A 79 -22.46 9.28 -45.94
N THR A 80 -22.57 7.96 -45.77
CA THR A 80 -23.73 7.30 -45.15
C THR A 80 -23.77 7.57 -43.65
N GLU A 81 -22.65 7.36 -42.94
CA GLU A 81 -22.57 7.71 -41.51
C GLU A 81 -22.82 9.19 -41.28
N ARG A 82 -22.31 10.07 -42.16
CA ARG A 82 -22.60 11.50 -42.08
C ARG A 82 -24.10 11.80 -42.23
N LYS A 83 -24.82 11.13 -43.13
CA LYS A 83 -26.29 11.24 -43.22
C LYS A 83 -26.98 10.80 -41.93
N THR A 84 -26.55 9.66 -41.37
CA THR A 84 -27.09 9.13 -40.11
C THR A 84 -26.86 10.10 -38.95
N TRP A 85 -25.62 10.56 -38.74
CA TRP A 85 -25.28 11.52 -37.69
C TRP A 85 -25.99 12.86 -37.85
N PHE A 86 -26.04 13.41 -39.06
CA PHE A 86 -26.77 14.65 -39.34
C PHE A 86 -28.25 14.52 -38.98
N LYS A 87 -28.89 13.42 -39.38
CA LYS A 87 -30.29 13.15 -39.04
C LYS A 87 -30.49 13.01 -37.53
N LEU A 88 -29.74 12.12 -36.87
CA LEU A 88 -29.88 11.87 -35.42
C LEU A 88 -29.69 13.15 -34.60
N ILE A 89 -28.69 13.96 -34.92
CA ILE A 89 -28.45 15.22 -34.21
C ILE A 89 -29.58 16.22 -34.50
N SER A 90 -30.06 16.33 -35.74
CA SER A 90 -31.15 17.25 -36.10
C SER A 90 -32.48 16.86 -35.42
N ASP A 91 -32.84 15.57 -35.48
CA ASP A 91 -34.03 15.01 -34.84
C ASP A 91 -33.97 15.25 -33.31
N GLN A 92 -32.81 15.05 -32.69
CA GLN A 92 -32.64 15.26 -31.23
C GLN A 92 -32.66 16.74 -30.84
N ILE A 93 -32.09 17.65 -31.65
CA ILE A 93 -32.19 19.11 -31.45
C ILE A 93 -33.66 19.56 -31.51
N GLU A 94 -34.44 19.02 -32.46
CA GLU A 94 -35.88 19.33 -32.55
C GLU A 94 -36.65 18.77 -31.35
N ASN A 95 -36.26 17.59 -30.87
CA ASN A 95 -36.87 16.95 -29.69
C ASN A 95 -36.57 17.73 -28.40
N ASP A 96 -35.33 18.13 -28.16
CA ASP A 96 -34.89 18.93 -26.99
C ASP A 96 -35.65 20.26 -26.91
N LYS A 97 -35.80 20.95 -28.06
CA LYS A 97 -36.60 22.19 -28.19
C LYS A 97 -38.07 22.02 -27.78
N LYS A 98 -38.68 20.86 -28.08
CA LYS A 98 -40.08 20.55 -27.72
C LYS A 98 -40.24 20.27 -26.22
N HIS A 99 -39.23 19.67 -25.59
CA HIS A 99 -39.27 19.37 -24.15
C HIS A 99 -38.97 20.61 -23.31
N GLN A 100 -38.10 21.52 -23.78
CA GLN A 100 -37.81 22.79 -23.13
C GLN A 100 -39.03 23.75 -23.05
N THR A 101 -40.09 23.51 -23.84
CA THR A 101 -41.31 24.36 -23.81
C THR A 101 -42.31 24.00 -22.71
N GLN A 102 -42.06 22.95 -21.90
CA GLN A 102 -42.98 22.49 -20.84
C GLN A 102 -42.45 22.62 -19.40
N GLY A 103 -41.35 23.34 -19.18
CA GLY A 103 -40.84 23.59 -17.83
C GLY A 103 -39.80 24.70 -17.80
N ILE A 104 -40.03 25.71 -16.98
CA ILE A 104 -39.01 26.72 -16.65
C ILE A 104 -38.03 26.07 -15.67
N GLU A 105 -36.76 25.96 -16.06
CA GLU A 105 -35.65 26.51 -15.25
C GLU A 105 -34.34 26.53 -16.04
N HIS A 106 -33.62 27.65 -15.94
CA HIS A 106 -32.30 27.82 -16.53
C HIS A 106 -31.28 27.02 -15.71
N CYS A 107 -30.74 25.93 -16.26
CA CYS A 107 -29.62 25.20 -15.66
C CYS A 107 -28.30 25.98 -15.83
N ASN A 108 -28.12 27.02 -15.01
CA ASN A 108 -26.79 27.59 -14.74
C ASN A 108 -25.93 26.51 -14.06
N PHE A 109 -24.91 26.03 -14.77
CA PHE A 109 -23.93 25.09 -14.22
C PHE A 109 -22.89 25.85 -13.38
N GLU A 110 -23.25 26.20 -12.14
CA GLU A 110 -22.28 26.62 -11.13
C GLU A 110 -21.83 25.41 -10.30
N VAL A 111 -20.52 25.18 -10.25
CA VAL A 111 -19.90 24.08 -9.51
C VAL A 111 -19.75 24.50 -8.04
N GLY A 112 -20.66 24.07 -7.17
CA GLY A 112 -20.63 24.43 -5.75
C GLY A 112 -21.49 23.56 -4.82
N THR A 113 -20.84 22.58 -4.19
CA THR A 113 -21.15 22.03 -2.84
C THR A 113 -22.62 21.85 -2.38
N SER A 114 -23.10 20.60 -2.45
CA SER A 114 -23.92 19.91 -1.43
C SER A 114 -25.10 20.60 -0.73
N SER A 115 -26.32 20.07 -0.90
CA SER A 115 -27.07 19.40 0.19
C SER A 115 -28.42 18.77 -0.25
N SER A 116 -28.70 17.57 0.29
CA SER A 116 -30.00 17.11 0.84
C SER A 116 -31.31 17.10 -0.01
N LEU A 117 -31.83 15.88 -0.26
CA LEU A 117 -33.27 15.47 -0.33
C LEU A 117 -34.16 16.14 -1.43
N ASP A 118 -34.94 15.49 -2.30
CA ASP A 118 -35.75 14.25 -2.20
C ASP A 118 -36.28 13.79 -3.59
N SER A 119 -36.70 12.52 -3.68
CA SER A 119 -37.67 11.88 -4.61
C SER A 119 -37.65 12.03 -6.15
N ASP A 120 -37.61 10.85 -6.78
CA ASP A 120 -38.41 10.41 -7.95
C ASP A 120 -38.08 10.94 -9.37
N GLY A 121 -36.78 11.07 -9.66
CA GLY A 121 -36.25 11.35 -11.00
C GLY A 121 -35.51 10.19 -11.68
N LEU A 122 -36.02 8.94 -11.62
CA LEU A 122 -35.38 7.80 -12.30
C LEU A 122 -35.56 7.86 -13.83
N ALA A 123 -34.67 8.60 -14.51
CA ALA A 123 -34.59 8.72 -15.95
C ALA A 123 -34.49 7.33 -16.63
N LYS A 124 -35.55 6.96 -17.38
CA LYS A 124 -35.71 5.63 -17.96
C LYS A 124 -35.02 5.56 -19.33
N VAL A 125 -33.70 5.34 -19.31
CA VAL A 125 -32.87 5.27 -20.53
C VAL A 125 -33.38 4.20 -21.49
N HIS A 126 -33.86 4.60 -22.68
CA HIS A 126 -34.27 3.67 -23.73
C HIS A 126 -33.18 3.55 -24.80
N VAL A 127 -32.35 2.51 -24.69
CA VAL A 127 -31.21 2.25 -25.59
C VAL A 127 -31.69 1.70 -26.93
N LEU A 128 -32.10 2.58 -27.84
CA LEU A 128 -32.46 2.23 -29.23
C LEU A 128 -31.22 1.80 -30.02
N THR A 129 -30.94 0.51 -30.02
CA THR A 129 -29.87 -0.15 -30.77
C THR A 129 -30.47 -1.10 -31.80
N HIS A 130 -30.35 -0.78 -33.09
CA HIS A 130 -30.81 -1.63 -34.21
C HIS A 130 -30.05 -1.31 -35.51
N PRO A 131 -29.76 -2.30 -36.37
CA PRO A 131 -29.47 -3.71 -36.11
C PRO A 131 -28.03 -4.07 -36.57
N ARG A 132 -27.35 -5.12 -36.04
CA ARG A 132 -27.83 -6.20 -35.18
C ARG A 132 -27.05 -6.22 -33.86
N LEU A 133 -27.76 -6.26 -32.74
CA LEU A 133 -27.23 -6.94 -31.55
C LEU A 133 -27.40 -8.45 -31.76
N VAL A 134 -26.40 -9.21 -31.32
CA VAL A 134 -26.43 -10.69 -31.34
C VAL A 134 -27.57 -11.17 -30.43
N HIS A 135 -28.28 -12.24 -30.80
CA HIS A 135 -29.40 -12.72 -29.98
C HIS A 135 -28.84 -13.22 -28.63
N ALA A 136 -29.53 -12.96 -27.51
CA ALA A 136 -28.99 -13.28 -26.17
C ALA A 136 -28.70 -14.79 -25.97
N SER A 137 -29.31 -15.66 -26.78
CA SER A 137 -29.08 -17.11 -26.83
C SER A 137 -27.85 -17.54 -27.65
N GLU A 138 -27.22 -16.63 -28.40
CA GLU A 138 -26.01 -16.89 -29.21
C GLU A 138 -24.73 -16.41 -28.50
N ILE A 139 -24.86 -15.71 -27.37
CA ILE A 139 -23.72 -15.31 -26.54
C ILE A 139 -23.36 -16.46 -25.60
N THR A 140 -22.58 -17.42 -26.10
CA THR A 140 -21.83 -18.29 -25.18
C THR A 140 -20.79 -17.43 -24.46
N VAL A 141 -21.00 -17.16 -23.17
CA VAL A 141 -19.99 -16.55 -22.30
C VAL A 141 -18.87 -17.57 -22.07
N GLN A 142 -17.97 -17.68 -23.04
CA GLN A 142 -16.66 -18.27 -22.79
C GLN A 142 -15.84 -17.25 -22.01
N GLN A 143 -15.52 -17.60 -20.76
CA GLN A 143 -14.54 -16.85 -19.97
C GLN A 143 -13.24 -16.79 -20.79
N PRO A 144 -12.73 -15.60 -21.17
CA PRO A 144 -11.53 -15.53 -21.98
C PRO A 144 -10.36 -16.16 -21.22
N THR A 145 -9.84 -17.29 -21.72
CA THR A 145 -8.66 -17.98 -21.12
C THR A 145 -7.43 -17.07 -21.07
N ILE A 146 -7.45 -16.02 -21.89
CA ILE A 146 -6.51 -14.90 -21.91
C ILE A 146 -6.42 -14.18 -20.54
N LEU A 147 -7.51 -14.17 -19.75
CA LEU A 147 -7.56 -13.51 -18.44
C LEU A 147 -7.05 -14.38 -17.27
N GLU A 148 -6.93 -15.70 -17.42
CA GLU A 148 -6.35 -16.55 -16.34
C GLU A 148 -4.86 -16.26 -16.11
N HIS A 149 -4.17 -15.72 -17.12
CA HIS A 149 -2.72 -15.50 -17.10
C HIS A 149 -2.32 -14.03 -17.37
N ALA A 150 -3.29 -13.13 -17.58
CA ALA A 150 -3.02 -11.71 -17.84
C ALA A 150 -2.59 -10.96 -16.56
N GLN A 151 -1.29 -10.99 -16.26
CA GLN A 151 -0.73 -10.11 -15.24
C GLN A 151 -0.74 -8.65 -15.72
N PRO A 152 -1.18 -7.68 -14.90
CA PRO A 152 -1.19 -6.27 -15.30
C PRO A 152 0.24 -5.79 -15.55
N VAL A 153 0.47 -5.16 -16.70
CA VAL A 153 1.78 -4.58 -17.04
C VAL A 153 2.04 -3.36 -16.18
N LEU A 154 2.79 -3.56 -15.10
CA LEU A 154 3.13 -2.52 -14.14
C LEU A 154 4.27 -1.65 -14.68
N THR A 155 4.16 -0.32 -14.50
CA THR A 155 5.27 0.59 -14.74
C THR A 155 6.43 0.26 -13.78
N PRO A 156 7.69 0.55 -14.12
CA PRO A 156 8.82 0.32 -13.21
C PRO A 156 8.63 0.96 -11.83
N THR A 157 8.03 2.16 -11.77
CA THR A 157 7.69 2.85 -10.53
C THR A 157 6.64 2.11 -9.69
N GLU A 158 5.59 1.57 -10.32
CA GLU A 158 4.55 0.81 -9.62
C GLU A 158 5.05 -0.58 -9.17
N ARG A 159 5.99 -1.18 -9.92
CA ARG A 159 6.70 -2.40 -9.49
C ARG A 159 7.54 -2.15 -8.25
N LEU A 160 8.28 -1.05 -8.22
CA LEU A 160 9.09 -0.66 -7.05
C LEU A 160 8.19 -0.45 -5.83
N ARG A 161 7.13 0.37 -5.97
CA ARG A 161 6.15 0.63 -4.90
C ARG A 161 5.59 -0.66 -4.29
N ARG A 162 5.15 -1.61 -5.11
CA ARG A 162 4.62 -2.89 -4.61
C ARG A 162 5.68 -3.77 -3.96
N SER A 163 6.93 -3.66 -4.39
CA SER A 163 8.06 -4.32 -3.70
C SER A 163 8.26 -3.70 -2.31
N ASP A 164 8.23 -2.37 -2.20
CA ASP A 164 8.35 -1.65 -0.93
C ASP A 164 7.20 -2.01 0.02
N ASP A 165 5.95 -2.03 -0.49
CA ASP A 165 4.76 -2.44 0.26
C ASP A 165 4.90 -3.88 0.80
N VAL A 166 5.40 -4.82 -0.02
CA VAL A 166 5.65 -6.20 0.40
C VAL A 166 6.72 -6.29 1.49
N ILE A 167 7.81 -5.51 1.38
CA ILE A 167 8.86 -5.51 2.42
C ILE A 167 8.31 -4.92 3.72
N PHE A 168 7.56 -3.82 3.66
CA PHE A 168 6.92 -3.20 4.83
C PHE A 168 5.97 -4.17 5.56
N GLN A 169 5.10 -4.86 4.82
CA GLN A 169 4.20 -5.87 5.40
C GLN A 169 4.96 -7.07 6.00
N ALA A 170 6.07 -7.50 5.37
CA ALA A 170 6.92 -8.56 5.92
C ALA A 170 7.61 -8.13 7.23
N LEU A 171 8.05 -6.86 7.33
CA LEU A 171 8.69 -6.32 8.54
C LEU A 171 7.69 -6.14 9.69
N LEU A 172 6.46 -5.67 9.42
CA LEU A 172 5.36 -5.64 10.39
C LEU A 172 4.96 -7.04 10.89
N THR A 173 4.85 -8.01 9.97
CA THR A 173 4.56 -9.41 10.32
C THR A 173 5.65 -9.98 11.23
N LYS A 174 6.93 -9.72 10.90
CA LYS A 174 8.08 -10.10 11.71
C LYS A 174 8.07 -9.43 13.10
N GLN A 175 7.72 -8.15 13.19
CA GLN A 175 7.58 -7.43 14.47
C GLN A 175 6.46 -8.04 15.35
N THR A 176 5.34 -8.41 14.73
CA THR A 176 4.21 -9.08 15.40
C THR A 176 4.62 -10.44 15.95
N ILE A 177 5.39 -11.21 15.18
CA ILE A 177 5.96 -12.50 15.62
C ILE A 177 6.96 -12.29 16.76
N LEU A 178 7.85 -11.30 16.68
CA LEU A 178 8.83 -10.99 17.75
C LEU A 178 8.13 -10.62 19.07
N ALA A 179 7.02 -9.89 19.03
CA ALA A 179 6.25 -9.56 20.22
C ALA A 179 5.72 -10.80 20.96
N GLN A 180 5.52 -11.94 20.29
CA GLN A 180 5.11 -13.21 20.92
C GLN A 180 6.21 -13.83 21.80
N PHE A 181 7.46 -13.37 21.70
CA PHE A 181 8.58 -13.81 22.54
C PHE A 181 8.78 -12.95 23.79
N LEU A 182 8.00 -11.87 23.97
CA LEU A 182 8.02 -11.07 25.20
C LEU A 182 7.46 -11.87 26.39
N PRO A 183 8.05 -11.72 27.60
CA PRO A 183 7.62 -12.45 28.79
C PRO A 183 6.36 -11.85 29.44
N GLY A 184 5.59 -12.71 30.11
CA GLY A 184 4.45 -12.31 30.94
C GLY A 184 3.35 -11.55 30.17
N ASP A 185 2.74 -10.57 30.83
CA ASP A 185 1.59 -9.82 30.32
C ASP A 185 1.90 -8.97 29.06
N LYS A 186 3.19 -8.79 28.74
CA LYS A 186 3.68 -8.07 27.56
C LYS A 186 3.65 -8.92 26.29
N LYS A 187 3.44 -10.23 26.41
CA LYS A 187 3.41 -11.17 25.28
C LYS A 187 2.41 -10.73 24.22
N GLY A 188 2.86 -10.69 22.96
CA GLY A 188 2.06 -10.32 21.80
C GLY A 188 1.83 -8.82 21.61
N ARG A 189 2.31 -7.95 22.51
CA ARG A 189 2.15 -6.49 22.39
C ARG A 189 3.33 -5.87 21.66
N THR A 190 3.11 -5.45 20.41
CA THR A 190 4.12 -4.77 19.58
C THR A 190 4.62 -3.47 20.20
N GLU A 191 3.75 -2.69 20.85
CA GLU A 191 4.12 -1.47 21.58
C GLU A 191 5.14 -1.72 22.71
N GLU A 192 5.04 -2.85 23.41
CA GLU A 192 5.98 -3.19 24.48
C GLU A 192 7.36 -3.61 23.92
N LEU A 193 7.38 -4.20 22.72
CA LEU A 193 8.62 -4.50 21.99
C LEU A 193 9.32 -3.21 21.53
N GLU A 194 8.55 -2.20 21.10
CA GLU A 194 9.09 -0.88 20.76
C GLU A 194 9.62 -0.14 21.98
N LYS A 195 8.85 -0.07 23.08
CA LYS A 195 9.31 0.51 24.35
C LYS A 195 10.59 -0.16 24.87
N LEU A 196 10.70 -1.49 24.76
CA LEU A 196 11.92 -2.23 25.09
C LEU A 196 13.09 -1.83 24.18
N THR A 197 12.84 -1.71 22.87
CA THR A 197 13.87 -1.32 21.89
C THR A 197 14.38 0.10 22.15
N GLU A 198 13.50 1.08 22.40
CA GLU A 198 13.91 2.45 22.76
C GLU A 198 14.69 2.49 24.07
N LEU A 199 14.21 1.78 25.10
CA LEU A 199 14.89 1.70 26.40
C LEU A 199 16.32 1.17 26.26
N LEU A 200 16.52 0.08 25.50
CA LEU A 200 17.83 -0.51 25.29
C LEU A 200 18.70 0.30 24.32
N GLY A 201 18.09 0.97 23.33
CA GLY A 201 18.78 1.85 22.38
C GLY A 201 19.51 3.03 23.02
N GLY A 202 19.02 3.52 24.17
CA GLY A 202 19.66 4.56 24.97
C GLY A 202 20.77 4.11 25.93
N LEU A 203 21.01 2.81 26.11
CA LEU A 203 21.97 2.28 27.10
C LEU A 203 23.40 2.19 26.56
N ALA A 204 24.36 2.34 27.47
CA ALA A 204 25.76 2.04 27.17
C ALA A 204 26.00 0.52 27.07
N VAL A 205 27.05 0.12 26.35
CA VAL A 205 27.41 -1.30 26.16
C VAL A 205 27.68 -2.01 27.49
N ALA A 206 28.13 -1.30 28.52
CA ALA A 206 28.34 -1.85 29.86
C ALA A 206 27.03 -2.30 30.52
N ASP A 207 25.96 -1.50 30.43
CA ASP A 207 24.65 -1.81 31.01
C ASP A 207 23.90 -2.85 30.18
N LEU A 208 24.06 -2.80 28.84
CA LEU A 208 23.49 -3.80 27.93
C LEU A 208 23.98 -5.22 28.23
N LYS A 209 25.23 -5.40 28.68
CA LYS A 209 25.76 -6.72 29.08
C LYS A 209 25.01 -7.37 30.26
N GLN A 210 24.27 -6.59 31.06
CA GLN A 210 23.48 -7.10 32.18
C GLN A 210 22.04 -7.47 31.80
N ARG A 211 21.67 -7.32 30.52
CA ARG A 211 20.32 -7.62 30.01
C ARG A 211 20.22 -9.06 29.51
N ASP A 212 18.98 -9.57 29.46
CA ASP A 212 18.73 -10.90 28.93
C ASP A 212 19.11 -10.96 27.44
N CYS A 213 19.75 -12.06 27.03
CA CYS A 213 20.27 -12.21 25.67
C CYS A 213 19.17 -12.22 24.60
N LYS A 214 17.93 -12.62 24.95
CA LYS A 214 16.77 -12.57 24.05
C LYS A 214 16.26 -11.13 23.92
N GLU A 215 16.24 -10.35 24.99
CA GLU A 215 15.89 -8.91 24.92
C GLU A 215 16.87 -8.17 24.00
N LEU A 216 18.17 -8.41 24.16
CA LEU A 216 19.22 -7.85 23.29
C LEU A 216 19.03 -8.28 21.82
N ALA A 217 18.77 -9.58 21.58
CA ALA A 217 18.54 -10.10 20.23
C ALA A 217 17.27 -9.53 19.59
N MET A 218 16.16 -9.44 20.32
CA MET A 218 14.91 -8.84 19.84
C MET A 218 15.12 -7.38 19.45
N SER A 219 15.74 -6.57 20.33
CA SER A 219 16.06 -5.17 20.05
C SER A 219 16.99 -5.01 18.83
N ALA A 220 18.04 -5.83 18.72
CA ALA A 220 18.92 -5.85 17.55
C ALA A 220 18.15 -6.18 16.26
N ILE A 221 17.22 -7.12 16.29
CA ILE A 221 16.37 -7.45 15.13
C ILE A 221 15.44 -6.28 14.77
N VAL A 222 14.87 -5.58 15.74
CA VAL A 222 14.01 -4.40 15.50
C VAL A 222 14.82 -3.24 14.91
N HIS A 223 16.02 -2.94 15.43
CA HIS A 223 16.92 -1.95 14.81
C HIS A 223 17.35 -2.37 13.39
N GLY A 224 17.58 -3.66 13.15
CA GLY A 224 17.85 -4.19 11.81
C GLY A 224 16.67 -4.00 10.85
N ASN A 225 15.43 -4.23 11.30
CA ASN A 225 14.23 -3.94 10.52
C ASN A 225 14.12 -2.44 10.20
N ARG A 226 14.31 -1.57 11.20
CA ARG A 226 14.26 -0.10 11.02
C ARG A 226 15.30 0.43 10.03
N LEU A 227 16.46 -0.21 9.92
CA LEU A 227 17.43 0.10 8.86
C LEU A 227 16.88 -0.26 7.47
N LEU A 228 16.28 -1.45 7.32
CA LEU A 228 15.65 -1.85 6.06
C LEU A 228 14.49 -0.89 5.69
N ASP A 229 13.61 -0.57 6.63
CA ASP A 229 12.53 0.41 6.42
C ASP A 229 13.06 1.79 6.00
N SER A 230 14.11 2.28 6.68
CA SER A 230 14.73 3.58 6.35
C SER A 230 15.38 3.58 4.97
N ILE A 231 15.95 2.45 4.56
CA ILE A 231 16.51 2.27 3.22
C ILE A 231 15.40 2.23 2.17
N ASN A 232 14.37 1.39 2.35
CA ASN A 232 13.24 1.30 1.41
C ASN A 232 12.54 2.66 1.24
N GLN A 233 12.33 3.39 2.33
CA GLN A 233 11.72 4.74 2.29
C GLN A 233 12.59 5.76 1.56
N GLY A 234 13.92 5.77 1.78
CA GLY A 234 14.83 6.69 1.09
C GLY A 234 15.11 6.30 -0.37
N MET A 235 14.96 5.02 -0.72
CA MET A 235 15.14 4.49 -2.07
C MET A 235 13.87 4.58 -2.94
N ASN A 236 12.74 5.03 -2.38
CA ASN A 236 11.47 5.15 -3.11
C ASN A 236 11.51 6.27 -4.15
N ALA A 237 10.84 6.08 -5.28
CA ALA A 237 10.82 7.02 -6.39
C ALA A 237 10.04 8.29 -6.04
N ARG A 238 10.78 9.36 -5.69
CA ARG A 238 10.23 10.65 -5.29
C ARG A 238 9.49 11.31 -6.46
N LYS A 239 8.15 11.16 -6.48
CA LYS A 239 7.27 12.05 -7.24
C LYS A 239 7.23 13.41 -6.54
N GLU A 240 8.09 14.33 -6.94
CA GLU A 240 7.68 15.73 -6.88
C GLU A 240 6.62 15.93 -7.97
N ALA A 241 5.38 16.10 -7.53
CA ALA A 241 4.33 16.57 -8.41
C ALA A 241 4.53 18.08 -8.59
N ASP A 242 5.10 18.48 -9.71
CA ASP A 242 5.13 19.88 -10.10
C ASP A 242 3.68 20.36 -10.31
N GLU A 243 3.13 21.09 -9.34
CA GLU A 243 1.76 21.60 -9.37
C GLU A 243 1.52 22.57 -10.55
N ALA A 244 2.57 23.04 -11.23
CA ALA A 244 2.46 23.90 -12.39
C ALA A 244 2.15 23.15 -13.71
N ASN A 245 2.48 21.86 -13.86
CA ASN A 245 2.38 21.20 -15.17
C ASN A 245 2.20 19.66 -15.17
N PRO A 246 0.96 19.14 -15.11
CA PRO A 246 0.69 17.69 -15.08
C PRO A 246 0.96 16.94 -16.41
N GLY A 247 1.41 17.63 -17.46
CA GLY A 247 1.66 17.06 -18.80
C GLY A 247 3.12 16.90 -19.20
N ALA A 248 4.06 17.52 -18.48
CA ALA A 248 5.47 17.57 -18.88
C ALA A 248 6.35 16.69 -17.96
N SER A 249 6.48 15.40 -18.28
CA SER A 249 7.54 14.56 -17.72
C SER A 249 8.91 14.87 -18.37
N LEU A 250 9.30 16.14 -18.34
CA LEU A 250 10.65 16.57 -18.72
C LEU A 250 11.53 16.43 -17.49
N LEU A 251 12.53 15.56 -17.56
CA LEU A 251 13.59 15.49 -16.55
C LEU A 251 14.41 16.79 -16.63
N VAL A 252 14.11 17.74 -15.76
CA VAL A 252 14.94 18.95 -15.56
C VAL A 252 16.22 18.50 -14.86
N LEU A 253 17.26 18.22 -15.65
CA LEU A 253 18.58 17.78 -15.19
C LEU A 253 19.44 18.94 -14.64
N ASP A 254 18.84 19.85 -13.85
CA ASP A 254 19.60 20.93 -13.20
C ASP A 254 20.36 20.46 -11.95
N ASP A 255 20.03 19.27 -11.42
CA ASP A 255 20.91 18.57 -10.47
C ASP A 255 20.60 17.06 -10.39
N VAL A 256 21.46 16.24 -10.98
CA VAL A 256 21.31 14.77 -11.00
C VAL A 256 21.54 14.17 -9.61
N GLU A 257 22.37 14.80 -8.79
CA GLU A 257 22.74 14.28 -7.46
C GLU A 257 21.61 14.48 -6.42
N LYS A 258 20.82 15.57 -6.54
CA LYS A 258 19.72 15.87 -5.62
C LYS A 258 18.47 15.01 -5.80
N ASN A 259 18.30 14.41 -6.99
CA ASN A 259 17.12 13.62 -7.36
C ASN A 259 17.33 12.10 -7.28
N LEU A 260 18.52 11.67 -6.85
CA LEU A 260 18.83 10.25 -6.71
C LEU A 260 18.20 9.69 -5.41
N PRO A 261 17.55 8.51 -5.45
CA PRO A 261 17.04 7.88 -4.23
C PRO A 261 18.18 7.63 -3.24
N SER A 262 18.04 8.11 -2.02
CA SER A 262 19.13 8.21 -1.05
C SER A 262 18.60 8.33 0.39
N VAL A 263 19.37 7.80 1.35
CA VAL A 263 19.07 7.90 2.78
C VAL A 263 20.12 8.82 3.42
N PRO A 264 19.73 9.89 4.14
CA PRO A 264 20.69 10.72 4.86
C PRO A 264 21.48 9.91 5.89
N CYS A 265 22.81 9.97 5.83
CA CYS A 265 23.69 9.15 6.67
C CYS A 265 23.40 9.28 8.17
N TYR A 266 22.97 10.46 8.65
CA TYR A 266 22.61 10.65 10.06
C TYR A 266 21.44 9.76 10.51
N LYS A 267 20.46 9.48 9.63
CA LYS A 267 19.35 8.56 9.94
C LYS A 267 19.83 7.13 10.08
N LEU A 268 20.67 6.68 9.14
CA LEU A 268 21.26 5.34 9.18
C LEU A 268 22.14 5.17 10.44
N THR A 269 23.01 6.13 10.73
CA THR A 269 23.88 6.12 11.92
C THR A 269 23.09 6.09 13.23
N ALA A 270 21.98 6.85 13.32
CA ALA A 270 21.12 6.85 14.51
C ALA A 270 20.50 5.48 14.83
N ILE A 271 20.30 4.61 13.84
CA ILE A 271 19.77 3.25 14.03
C ILE A 271 20.91 2.22 14.14
N ALA A 272 21.98 2.39 13.35
CA ALA A 272 23.12 1.48 13.30
C ALA A 272 24.01 1.54 14.56
N ALA A 273 24.14 2.70 15.21
CA ALA A 273 24.94 2.81 16.44
C ALA A 273 24.32 2.03 17.62
N PRO A 274 23.00 2.16 17.93
CA PRO A 274 22.31 1.25 18.84
C PRO A 274 22.45 -0.22 18.43
N LEU A 275 22.21 -0.57 17.16
CA LEU A 275 22.35 -1.96 16.68
C LEU A 275 23.74 -2.53 16.98
N MET A 276 24.79 -1.77 16.69
CA MET A 276 26.16 -2.20 16.93
C MET A 276 26.47 -2.37 18.42
N ASN A 277 25.88 -1.54 19.30
CA ASN A 277 26.02 -1.69 20.75
C ASN A 277 25.33 -2.97 21.25
N HIS A 278 24.13 -3.28 20.76
CA HIS A 278 23.42 -4.53 21.09
C HIS A 278 24.21 -5.76 20.62
N LEU A 279 24.75 -5.75 19.40
CA LEU A 279 25.54 -6.87 18.87
C LEU A 279 26.85 -7.07 19.66
N LYS A 280 27.53 -5.99 20.08
CA LYS A 280 28.70 -6.06 20.96
C LYS A 280 28.36 -6.64 22.33
N ALA A 281 27.25 -6.23 22.93
CA ALA A 281 26.79 -6.78 24.20
C ALA A 281 26.42 -8.27 24.08
N LEU A 282 25.64 -8.63 23.05
CA LEU A 282 25.22 -10.00 22.79
C LEU A 282 26.41 -10.94 22.54
N MET A 283 27.41 -10.50 21.78
CA MET A 283 28.64 -11.27 21.55
C MET A 283 29.37 -11.57 22.86
N GLN A 284 29.49 -10.58 23.75
CA GLN A 284 30.08 -10.79 25.08
C GLN A 284 29.25 -11.78 25.90
N VAL A 285 27.93 -11.57 26.01
CA VAL A 285 27.05 -12.43 26.84
C VAL A 285 27.10 -13.88 26.36
N ILE A 286 27.14 -14.13 25.05
CA ILE A 286 27.31 -15.48 24.48
C ILE A 286 28.69 -16.07 24.82
N GLN A 287 29.75 -15.26 24.77
CA GLN A 287 31.11 -15.71 25.11
C GLN A 287 31.24 -16.04 26.61
N ASP A 288 30.64 -15.23 27.47
CA ASP A 288 30.60 -15.44 28.93
C ASP A 288 29.81 -16.72 29.24
N GLN A 289 28.62 -16.91 28.66
CA GLN A 289 27.84 -18.15 28.76
C GLN A 289 28.61 -19.38 28.24
N GLN A 290 29.39 -19.24 27.17
CA GLN A 290 30.19 -20.34 26.63
C GLN A 290 31.35 -20.73 27.57
N THR A 291 31.95 -19.78 28.28
CA THR A 291 33.01 -20.05 29.28
C THR A 291 32.44 -20.66 30.56
N GLU A 292 31.28 -20.20 31.03
CA GLU A 292 30.55 -20.80 32.15
C GLU A 292 30.16 -22.26 31.82
N LEU A 293 29.57 -22.50 30.65
CA LEU A 293 29.18 -23.83 30.19
C LEU A 293 30.38 -24.80 30.11
N ASN A 294 31.54 -24.33 29.65
CA ASN A 294 32.77 -25.11 29.65
C ASN A 294 33.27 -25.42 31.07
N THR A 295 33.16 -24.46 31.99
CA THR A 295 33.52 -24.63 33.41
C THR A 295 32.62 -25.65 34.10
N VAL A 296 31.30 -25.55 33.91
CA VAL A 296 30.31 -26.50 34.44
C VAL A 296 30.54 -27.90 33.86
N LYS A 297 30.85 -28.02 32.56
CA LYS A 297 31.25 -29.31 31.96
C LYS A 297 32.47 -29.91 32.63
N GLN A 298 33.54 -29.14 32.85
CA GLN A 298 34.74 -29.62 33.54
C GLN A 298 34.43 -30.09 34.98
N GLN A 299 33.62 -29.34 35.72
CA GLN A 299 33.16 -29.74 37.05
C GLN A 299 32.35 -31.05 37.02
N LEU A 300 31.43 -31.20 36.07
CA LEU A 300 30.64 -32.43 35.90
C LEU A 300 31.50 -33.64 35.53
N TYR A 301 32.52 -33.47 34.68
CA TYR A 301 33.49 -34.53 34.40
C TYR A 301 34.25 -34.93 35.67
N HIS A 302 34.74 -33.95 36.44
CA HIS A 302 35.47 -34.22 37.68
C HIS A 302 34.61 -34.94 38.73
N TYR A 303 33.36 -34.51 38.95
CA TYR A 303 32.44 -35.20 39.85
C TYR A 303 32.09 -36.62 39.36
N LYS A 304 32.01 -36.84 38.05
CA LYS A 304 31.81 -38.17 37.47
C LYS A 304 33.01 -39.09 37.73
N GLU A 305 34.24 -38.61 37.53
CA GLU A 305 35.46 -39.38 37.83
C GLU A 305 35.54 -39.78 39.30
N LEU A 306 35.22 -38.86 40.23
CA LEU A 306 35.17 -39.15 41.66
C LEU A 306 34.11 -40.21 42.00
N ALA A 307 32.94 -40.15 41.38
CA ALA A 307 31.89 -41.16 41.53
C ALA A 307 32.35 -42.53 41.00
N GLU A 308 32.98 -42.60 39.84
CA GLU A 308 33.48 -43.85 39.25
C GLU A 308 34.64 -44.47 40.04
N CYS A 309 35.55 -43.67 40.62
CA CYS A 309 36.59 -44.15 41.53
C CYS A 309 35.99 -44.69 42.84
N SER A 310 35.10 -43.95 43.50
CA SER A 310 34.46 -44.38 44.75
C SER A 310 33.60 -45.66 44.59
N SER A 311 33.07 -45.90 43.38
CA SER A 311 32.37 -47.14 43.05
C SER A 311 33.30 -48.34 42.83
N ARG A 312 34.58 -48.11 42.49
CA ARG A 312 35.59 -49.18 42.37
C ARG A 312 36.13 -49.60 43.73
N ASP A 313 36.38 -48.64 44.62
CA ASP A 313 36.91 -48.93 45.97
C ASP A 313 35.91 -49.70 46.85
N ARG A 314 34.61 -49.64 46.54
CA ARG A 314 33.57 -50.42 47.25
C ARG A 314 33.49 -51.90 46.86
N SER A 315 34.09 -52.36 45.76
CA SER A 315 33.92 -53.75 45.30
C SER A 315 34.87 -54.77 45.94
N VAL A 316 35.61 -54.40 46.98
CA VAL A 316 36.65 -55.25 47.62
C VAL A 316 36.38 -55.52 49.11
N SER A 317 35.29 -54.98 49.68
CA SER A 317 35.05 -54.99 51.13
C SER A 317 33.59 -55.31 51.50
N GLU A 318 33.11 -56.52 51.17
CA GLU A 318 31.82 -57.02 51.67
C GLU A 318 31.92 -58.47 52.16
N GLU A 319 32.31 -58.64 53.43
CA GLU A 319 31.85 -59.75 54.26
C GLU A 319 32.01 -59.42 55.76
N THR A 320 31.01 -59.82 56.57
CA THR A 320 31.00 -59.98 58.05
C THR A 320 30.09 -59.05 58.89
N LEU A 321 28.80 -59.42 58.93
CA LEU A 321 27.95 -59.68 60.12
C LEU A 321 27.58 -58.59 61.18
N THR A 322 26.26 -58.35 61.23
CA THR A 322 25.32 -58.34 62.40
C THR A 322 25.45 -57.37 63.60
N GLU A 323 24.40 -56.53 63.72
CA GLU A 323 23.48 -56.34 64.86
C GLU A 323 23.81 -55.47 66.12
N CYS A 324 22.70 -54.99 66.71
CA CYS A 324 22.47 -54.44 68.06
C CYS A 324 22.75 -52.95 68.41
N ALA A 325 21.69 -52.15 68.22
CA ALA A 325 20.90 -51.47 69.27
C ALA A 325 21.32 -50.09 69.87
N THR A 326 20.31 -49.18 69.90
CA THR A 326 20.06 -48.06 70.86
C THR A 326 21.06 -46.89 70.94
N ASP A 327 20.68 -45.62 71.19
CA ASP A 327 19.44 -44.85 71.00
C ASP A 327 19.81 -43.33 71.05
N GLN A 328 18.86 -42.43 70.76
CA GLN A 328 18.86 -40.94 70.85
C GLN A 328 19.96 -40.20 71.66
N GLN A 329 20.50 -39.07 71.14
CA GLN A 329 20.36 -37.71 71.75
C GLN A 329 20.94 -36.54 70.89
N GLU A 330 20.28 -35.36 70.93
CA GLU A 330 20.78 -33.95 70.76
C GLU A 330 21.60 -33.49 69.51
N ARG A 331 21.08 -32.57 68.66
CA ARG A 331 20.89 -31.08 68.77
C ARG A 331 22.16 -30.19 68.60
N LYS A 332 22.23 -29.47 67.45
CA LYS A 332 22.39 -27.99 67.25
C LYS A 332 22.75 -27.68 65.76
N LEU A 333 22.03 -26.85 64.99
CA LEU A 333 22.02 -25.35 64.95
C LEU A 333 23.39 -24.76 64.55
N MET A 334 23.56 -23.85 63.58
CA MET A 334 22.70 -22.91 62.82
C MET A 334 23.12 -22.90 61.31
N THR A 335 22.60 -22.15 60.31
CA THR A 335 21.96 -20.79 60.23
C THR A 335 21.27 -20.69 58.84
N LYS A 336 19.96 -20.35 58.68
CA LYS A 336 19.36 -18.98 58.55
C LYS A 336 19.76 -18.29 57.21
N ARG A 337 18.92 -17.67 56.35
CA ARG A 337 17.52 -17.18 56.26
C ARG A 337 17.23 -16.91 54.74
N GLN A 338 16.07 -16.57 54.17
CA GLN A 338 14.63 -16.45 54.55
C GLN A 338 13.76 -16.51 53.25
N ARG A 339 12.44 -16.75 53.36
CA ARG A 339 11.43 -16.30 52.38
C ARG A 339 10.23 -15.68 53.13
N THR A 340 9.68 -14.59 52.63
CA THR A 340 8.40 -14.00 53.08
C THR A 340 7.22 -14.58 52.29
N PRO A 341 6.00 -14.67 52.86
CA PRO A 341 4.91 -15.44 52.29
C PRO A 341 3.95 -14.63 51.38
N SER A 342 3.23 -15.37 50.54
CA SER A 342 2.10 -14.90 49.73
C SER A 342 0.87 -14.62 50.60
N ILE A 343 0.08 -13.61 50.21
CA ILE A 343 -1.24 -13.31 50.76
C ILE A 343 -2.31 -13.78 49.76
N GLN A 344 -3.33 -14.47 50.25
CA GLN A 344 -4.54 -14.82 49.50
C GLN A 344 -5.78 -14.09 50.10
N PRO A 345 -6.89 -14.00 49.35
CA PRO A 345 -7.82 -12.87 49.45
C PRO A 345 -9.00 -13.10 50.41
N VAL A 346 -9.69 -12.01 50.73
CA VAL A 346 -11.02 -12.04 51.38
C VAL A 346 -11.92 -11.01 50.69
N THR A 347 -13.06 -11.50 50.18
CA THR A 347 -14.30 -10.82 49.73
C THR A 347 -14.19 -9.51 48.95
#